data_AF-A0A117I9W5-F1
#
_entry.id   AF-A0A117I9W5-F1
#
_cell.length_a   1.000
_cell.length_b   1.000
_cell.length_c   1.000
_cell.angle_alpha   90.00
_cell.angle_beta   90.00
_cell.angle_gamma   90.00
#
_symmetry.space_group_name_H-M   'P 1'
#
loop_
_entity.id
_entity.type
_entity.pdbx_description
1 polymer ?
#
loop_
_entity_poly.entity_id
_entity_poly.type
_entity_poly.pdbx_seq_one_letter_code
_entity_poly.pdbx_strand_id
1 'polypeptide(L)'
;MAADFILAMKKHIEEDESITEAKLVMAREAAAYARSIAPVAPVDGGDYRDGIQVQHVGVSGVAVAFTDYKSVWIEYGTVDTPEFAVAARTVEHFRDQ
;
A
#
# COMPACT_ATOMS: atom_id res chain seq x y z
N MET A 1 16.78 -1.54 -31.84
CA MET A 1 15.66 -0.67 -32.26
C MET A 1 14.46 -0.78 -31.32
N ALA A 2 13.64 -1.84 -31.34
CA ALA A 2 12.46 -1.93 -30.46
C ALA A 2 12.82 -2.10 -28.96
N ALA A 3 13.86 -2.90 -28.65
CA ALA A 3 14.31 -3.13 -27.28
C ALA A 3 14.87 -1.86 -26.61
N ASP A 4 15.61 -1.05 -27.36
CA ASP A 4 16.19 0.20 -26.87
C ASP A 4 15.12 1.24 -26.54
N PHE A 5 14.05 1.27 -27.35
CA PHE A 5 12.91 2.16 -27.12
C PHE A 5 12.12 1.77 -25.87
N ILE A 6 11.87 0.48 -25.65
CA ILE A 6 11.20 -0.02 -24.44
C ILE A 6 12.04 0.30 -23.20
N LEU A 7 13.37 0.14 -23.28
CA LEU A 7 14.27 0.47 -22.18
C LEU A 7 14.26 1.97 -21.86
N ALA A 8 14.30 2.82 -22.88
CA ALA A 8 14.22 4.27 -22.72
C ALA A 8 12.88 4.70 -22.10
N MET A 9 11.76 4.10 -22.52
CA MET A 9 10.45 4.37 -21.93
C MET A 9 10.37 3.94 -20.47
N LYS A 10 10.88 2.74 -20.13
CA LYS A 10 10.92 2.28 -18.73
C LYS A 10 11.75 3.20 -17.85
N LYS A 11 12.93 3.60 -18.32
CA LYS A 11 13.80 4.53 -17.62
C LYS A 11 13.12 5.89 -17.41
N HIS A 12 12.46 6.41 -18.44
CA HIS A 12 11.70 7.65 -18.31
C HIS A 12 10.57 7.51 -17.28
N ILE A 13 9.77 6.44 -17.32
CA ILE A 13 8.70 6.18 -16.35
C ILE A 13 9.24 6.01 -14.91
N GLU A 14 10.42 5.43 -14.77
CA GLU A 14 11.09 5.23 -13.48
C GLU A 14 11.73 6.52 -12.95
N GLU A 15 12.17 7.44 -13.80
CA GLU A 15 12.88 8.66 -13.38
C GLU A 15 12.02 9.92 -13.46
N ASP A 16 10.80 9.84 -13.99
CA ASP A 16 9.88 10.97 -14.08
C ASP A 16 9.27 11.29 -12.70
N GLU A 17 9.61 12.47 -12.19
CA GLU A 17 9.11 13.00 -10.93
C GLU A 17 7.59 13.16 -10.92
N SER A 18 6.97 13.52 -12.06
CA SER A 18 5.52 13.69 -12.15
C SER A 18 4.77 12.37 -11.98
N ILE A 19 5.35 11.26 -12.48
CA ILE A 19 4.82 9.92 -12.30
C ILE A 19 4.98 9.48 -10.84
N THR A 20 6.11 9.83 -10.21
CA THR A 20 6.35 9.52 -8.80
C THR A 20 5.38 10.27 -7.89
N GLU A 21 5.11 11.54 -8.16
CA GLU A 21 4.09 12.33 -7.44
C GLU A 21 2.68 11.75 -7.62
N ALA A 22 2.30 11.35 -8.83
CA ALA A 22 1.00 10.70 -9.06
C ALA A 22 0.86 9.40 -8.24
N LYS A 23 1.92 8.57 -8.18
CA LYS A 23 1.94 7.37 -7.32
C LYS A 23 1.82 7.72 -5.83
N LEU A 24 2.46 8.80 -5.38
CA LEU A 24 2.36 9.27 -3.99
C LEU A 24 0.94 9.71 -3.64
N VAL A 25 0.25 10.42 -4.53
CA VAL A 25 -1.15 10.82 -4.33
C VAL A 25 -2.03 9.57 -4.18
N MET A 26 -1.95 8.64 -5.14
CA MET A 26 -2.72 7.40 -5.09
C MET A 26 -2.41 6.58 -3.82
N ALA A 27 -1.13 6.46 -3.44
CA ALA A 27 -0.75 5.73 -2.24
C ALA A 27 -1.25 6.39 -0.95
N ARG A 28 -1.30 7.73 -0.89
CA ARG A 28 -1.86 8.48 0.26
C ARG A 28 -3.35 8.22 0.41
N GLU A 29 -4.09 8.20 -0.70
CA GLU A 29 -5.51 7.87 -0.72
C GLU A 29 -5.74 6.42 -0.29
N ALA A 30 -4.97 5.48 -0.84
CA ALA A 30 -5.03 4.07 -0.47
C ALA A 30 -4.70 3.85 1.02
N ALA A 31 -3.68 4.51 1.55
CA ALA A 31 -3.34 4.44 2.96
C ALA A 31 -4.43 5.05 3.85
N ALA A 32 -5.06 6.15 3.44
CA ALA A 32 -6.18 6.74 4.17
C ALA A 32 -7.40 5.81 4.20
N TYR A 33 -7.73 5.19 3.06
CA TYR A 33 -8.79 4.20 2.98
C TYR A 33 -8.50 2.98 3.85
N ALA A 34 -7.30 2.39 3.74
CA ALA A 34 -6.88 1.26 4.56
C ALA A 34 -7.02 1.56 6.07
N ARG A 35 -6.59 2.75 6.51
CA ARG A 35 -6.79 3.21 7.91
C ARG A 35 -8.26 3.33 8.31
N SER A 36 -9.14 3.71 7.39
CA SER A 36 -10.58 3.85 7.66
C SER A 36 -11.30 2.52 7.87
N ILE A 37 -10.82 1.45 7.25
CA ILE A 37 -11.41 0.11 7.33
C ILE A 37 -10.65 -0.82 8.29
N ALA A 38 -9.52 -0.35 8.82
CA ALA A 38 -8.72 -1.07 9.80
C ALA A 38 -9.54 -1.38 11.05
N PRO A 39 -9.48 -2.61 11.58
CA PRO A 39 -10.21 -2.96 12.79
C PRO A 39 -9.68 -2.18 13.98
N VAL A 40 -10.58 -1.53 14.72
CA VAL A 40 -10.26 -0.94 16.02
C VAL A 40 -10.49 -2.02 17.08
N ALA A 41 -9.57 -2.97 17.17
CA ALA A 41 -9.65 -4.02 18.18
C ALA A 41 -9.28 -3.45 19.57
N PRO A 42 -9.97 -3.81 20.66
CA PRO A 42 -9.65 -3.32 22.00
C PRO A 42 -8.26 -3.75 22.51
N VAL A 43 -7.59 -4.66 21.79
CA VAL A 43 -6.27 -5.23 22.13
C VAL A 43 -5.12 -4.48 21.43
N ASP A 44 -5.40 -3.74 20.36
CA ASP A 44 -4.38 -3.11 19.52
C ASP A 44 -4.20 -1.61 19.77
N GLY A 45 -5.16 -0.96 20.43
CA GLY A 45 -5.08 0.48 20.73
C GLY A 45 -5.07 1.40 19.51
N GLY A 46 -5.02 0.85 18.29
CA GLY A 46 -4.86 1.56 17.04
C GLY A 46 -3.47 1.42 16.41
N ASP A 47 -2.53 0.69 17.02
CA ASP A 47 -1.15 0.57 16.51
C ASP A 47 -1.09 0.05 15.07
N TYR A 48 -1.90 -0.95 14.72
CA TYR A 48 -2.00 -1.47 13.36
C TYR A 48 -2.45 -0.37 12.39
N ARG A 49 -3.53 0.35 12.72
CA ARG A 49 -4.05 1.45 11.90
C ARG A 49 -3.00 2.54 11.73
N ASP A 50 -2.35 2.93 12.82
CA ASP A 50 -1.39 4.02 12.84
C ASP A 50 -0.07 3.62 12.16
N GLY A 51 0.23 2.33 12.09
CA GLY A 51 1.34 1.73 11.34
C GLY A 51 1.11 1.58 9.84
N ILE A 52 -0.07 1.94 9.31
CA ILE A 52 -0.34 2.00 7.87
C ILE A 52 0.15 3.33 7.31
N GLN A 53 1.19 3.29 6.48
CA GLN A 53 1.86 4.48 5.96
C GLN A 53 2.27 4.34 4.49
N VAL A 54 2.55 5.47 3.85
CA VAL A 54 3.13 5.48 2.50
C VAL A 54 4.65 5.44 2.63
N GLN A 55 5.30 4.60 1.84
CA GLN A 55 6.76 4.53 1.80
C GLN A 55 7.28 4.53 0.36
N HIS A 56 8.50 5.06 0.20
CA HIS A 56 9.28 4.89 -1.02
C HIS A 56 9.93 3.49 -1.05
N VAL A 57 9.96 2.90 -2.24
CA VAL A 57 10.56 1.59 -2.51
C VAL A 57 11.52 1.72 -3.68
N GLY A 58 12.82 1.63 -3.41
CA GLY A 58 13.85 1.84 -4.43
C GLY A 58 13.87 3.28 -4.95
N VAL A 59 14.14 3.45 -6.25
CA VAL A 59 14.35 4.77 -6.86
C VAL A 59 13.04 5.56 -7.03
N SER A 60 11.96 4.90 -7.46
CA SER A 60 10.67 5.56 -7.75
C SER A 60 9.44 4.70 -7.47
N GLY A 61 9.63 3.58 -6.76
CA GLY A 61 8.52 2.80 -6.25
C GLY A 61 7.87 3.54 -5.09
N VAL A 62 6.55 3.43 -4.99
CA VAL A 62 5.75 3.91 -3.87
C VAL A 62 4.84 2.76 -3.46
N ALA A 63 4.75 2.50 -2.17
CA ALA A 63 3.90 1.45 -1.63
C ALA A 63 3.15 1.93 -0.38
N VAL A 64 2.01 1.29 -0.11
CA VAL A 64 1.37 1.33 1.21
C VAL A 64 1.98 0.22 2.05
N ALA A 65 2.55 0.58 3.19
CA ALA A 65 3.24 -0.33 4.10
C ALA A 65 2.44 -0.51 5.38
N PHE A 66 2.39 -1.76 5.83
CA PHE A 66 1.78 -2.20 7.08
C PHE A 66 2.93 -2.58 8.01
N THR A 67 3.36 -1.62 8.82
CA THR A 67 4.65 -1.70 9.54
C THR A 67 4.55 -2.26 10.96
N ASP A 68 3.34 -2.43 11.47
CA ASP A 68 3.12 -3.02 12.77
C ASP A 68 3.34 -4.55 12.74
N TYR A 69 3.94 -5.10 13.79
CA TYR A 69 4.25 -6.53 13.82
C TYR A 69 3.01 -7.42 13.84
N LYS A 70 1.86 -6.90 14.31
CA LYS A 70 0.57 -7.61 14.33
C LYS A 70 -0.11 -7.59 12.96
N SER A 71 0.40 -6.83 11.98
CA SER A 71 -0.18 -6.76 10.64
C SER A 71 -0.36 -8.15 10.03
N VAL A 72 0.57 -9.07 10.23
CA VAL A 72 0.42 -10.45 9.72
C VAL A 72 -0.78 -11.18 10.33
N TRP A 73 -1.08 -10.99 11.61
CA TRP A 73 -2.21 -11.65 12.28
C TRP A 73 -3.55 -11.02 11.89
N ILE A 74 -3.56 -9.71 11.65
CA ILE A 74 -4.78 -8.98 11.25
C ILE A 74 -5.11 -9.26 9.78
N GLU A 75 -4.09 -9.25 8.90
CA GLU A 75 -4.28 -9.46 7.47
C GLU A 75 -4.70 -10.89 7.14
N TYR A 76 -4.12 -11.89 7.80
CA TYR A 76 -4.33 -13.31 7.48
C TYR A 76 -5.20 -14.07 8.49
N GLY A 77 -5.52 -13.44 9.63
CA GLY A 77 -6.19 -14.11 10.73
C GLY A 77 -5.26 -15.06 11.51
N THR A 78 -5.80 -15.62 12.59
CA THR A 78 -5.19 -16.67 13.41
C THR A 78 -6.25 -17.73 13.73
N VAL A 79 -5.91 -18.72 14.54
CA VAL A 79 -6.89 -19.70 15.04
C VAL A 79 -7.98 -19.00 15.88
N ASP A 80 -7.61 -17.95 16.61
CA ASP A 80 -8.48 -17.28 17.58
C ASP A 80 -9.10 -15.97 17.05
N THR A 81 -8.55 -15.42 15.97
CA THR A 81 -8.99 -14.13 15.39
C THR A 81 -9.28 -14.27 13.90
N PRO A 82 -10.45 -13.83 13.41
CA PRO A 82 -10.77 -13.92 11.99
C PRO A 82 -9.88 -13.02 11.14
N GLU A 83 -9.76 -13.36 9.86
CA GLU A 83 -9.10 -12.55 8.83
C GLU A 83 -9.84 -11.23 8.59
N PHE A 84 -9.12 -10.11 8.55
CA PHE A 84 -9.69 -8.80 8.17
C PHE A 84 -9.33 -8.37 6.74
N ALA A 85 -8.21 -8.87 6.19
CA ALA A 85 -7.76 -8.66 4.81
C ALA A 85 -7.82 -7.19 4.33
N VAL A 86 -7.36 -6.25 5.16
CA VAL A 86 -7.44 -4.81 4.88
C VAL A 86 -6.66 -4.46 3.61
N ALA A 87 -5.49 -5.06 3.38
CA ALA A 87 -4.71 -4.85 2.17
C ALA A 87 -5.47 -5.30 0.92
N ALA A 88 -6.06 -6.50 0.95
CA ALA A 88 -6.83 -7.04 -0.18
C ALA A 88 -8.05 -6.18 -0.50
N ARG A 89 -8.81 -5.79 0.52
CA ARG A 89 -9.99 -4.91 0.39
C ARG A 89 -9.62 -3.52 -0.12
N THR A 90 -8.46 -3.00 0.27
CA THR A 90 -7.93 -1.74 -0.26
C THR A 90 -7.63 -1.87 -1.74
N VAL A 91 -6.95 -2.93 -2.18
CA VAL A 91 -6.69 -3.17 -3.61
C VAL A 91 -7.99 -3.28 -4.39
N GLU A 92 -8.98 -4.02 -3.88
CA GLU A 92 -10.29 -4.17 -4.52
C GLU A 92 -10.99 -2.82 -4.71
N HIS A 93 -10.95 -1.93 -3.71
CA HIS A 93 -11.57 -0.60 -3.78
C HIS A 93 -11.03 0.29 -4.90
N PHE A 94 -9.74 0.16 -5.24
CA PHE A 94 -9.07 0.95 -6.27
C PHE A 94 -8.91 0.20 -7.61
N ARG A 95 -9.30 -1.08 -7.69
CA ARG A 95 -9.15 -1.89 -8.91
C ARG A 95 -10.08 -1.44 -10.04
N ASP A 96 -11.24 -0.93 -9.69
CA ASP A 96 -12.32 -0.58 -10.62
C ASP A 96 -12.45 0.94 -10.87
N GLN A 97 -11.43 1.72 -10.51
CA GLN A 97 -11.39 3.18 -10.71
C GLN A 97 -10.64 3.61 -11.98
#